data_AF-A0A7M3M969-F1
#
_entry.id   AF-A0A7M3M969-F1
#
_cell.length_a   1.000
_cell.length_b   1.000
_cell.length_c   1.000
_cell.angle_alpha   90.00
_cell.angle_beta   90.00
_cell.angle_gamma   90.00
#
_symmetry.space_group_name_H-M   'P 1'
#
loop_
_entity.id
_entity.type
_entity.pdbx_description
1 polymer ?
#
loop_
_entity_poly.entity_id
_entity_poly.type
_entity_poly.pdbx_seq_one_letter_code
_entity_poly.pdbx_strand_id
1 'polypeptide(L)' 'MIAITGATGQLGHLVIEQLLKTVPASQIVAIVRNPAKAQALSQEGLVVRQADYTDQA' A
#
# COMPACT_ATOMS: atom_id res chain seq x y z
N MET A 1 5.19 -9.55 7.49
CA MET A 1 5.15 -8.20 6.89
C MET A 1 5.09 -8.37 5.38
N ILE A 2 4.07 -7.80 4.73
CA ILE A 2 3.80 -7.93 3.29
C ILE A 2 3.92 -6.54 2.68
N ALA A 3 4.72 -6.38 1.62
CA ALA A 3 4.85 -5.13 0.88
C ALA A 3 4.12 -5.24 -0.46
N ILE A 4 3.37 -4.21 -0.82
CA ILE A 4 2.59 -4.14 -2.06
C ILE A 4 2.98 -2.88 -2.81
N THR A 5 3.58 -3.06 -3.98
CA THR A 5 3.88 -1.95 -4.88
C THR A 5 2.68 -1.67 -5.80
N GLY A 6 2.57 -0.46 -6.32
CA GLY A 6 1.41 -0.08 -7.14
C GLY A 6 0.08 -0.13 -6.36
N ALA A 7 0.14 0.04 -5.04
CA ALA A 7 -1.00 -0.09 -4.13
C ALA A 7 -2.18 0.86 -4.44
N THR A 8 -1.93 1.98 -5.10
CA THR A 8 -2.97 2.93 -5.54
C THR A 8 -3.58 2.58 -6.91
N GLY A 9 -3.14 1.50 -7.56
CA GLY A 9 -3.73 1.00 -8.80
C GLY A 9 -4.97 0.16 -8.54
N GLN A 10 -5.76 -0.11 -9.58
CA GLN A 10 -7.02 -0.88 -9.46
C GLN A 10 -6.79 -2.26 -8.84
N LEU A 11 -5.78 -3.00 -9.32
CA LEU A 11 -5.45 -4.31 -8.78
C LEU A 11 -4.90 -4.22 -7.36
N GLY A 12 -3.97 -3.29 -7.10
CA GLY A 12 -3.35 -3.12 -5.79
C GLY A 12 -4.37 -2.85 -4.69
N HIS A 13 -5.39 -2.04 -5.00
CA HIS A 13 -6.49 -1.77 -4.09
C HIS A 13 -7.30 -3.03 -3.76
N LEU A 14 -7.74 -3.80 -4.76
CA LEU A 14 -8.48 -5.04 -4.54
C LEU A 14 -7.68 -6.09 -3.75
N VAL A 15 -6.36 -6.17 -3.99
CA VAL A 15 -5.46 -7.05 -3.25
C VAL A 15 -5.40 -6.65 -1.78
N ILE A 16 -5.28 -5.35 -1.48
CA ILE A 16 -5.27 -4.82 -0.12
C ILE A 16 -6.59 -5.12 0.58
N GLU A 17 -7.73 -4.85 -0.05
CA GLU A 17 -9.05 -5.14 0.51
C GLU A 17 -9.23 -6.61 0.88
N GLN A 18 -8.70 -7.54 0.06
CA GLN A 18 -8.76 -8.96 0.38
C GLN A 18 -7.79 -9.34 1.50
N LEU A 19 -6.58 -8.78 1.53
CA LEU A 19 -5.61 -9.05 2.59
C LEU A 19 -6.09 -8.56 3.95
N LEU A 20 -6.75 -7.40 4.02
CA LEU A 20 -7.26 -6.84 5.28
C LEU A 20 -8.31 -7.73 5.96
N LYS A 21 -8.92 -8.69 5.24
CA LYS A 21 -9.85 -9.66 5.83
C LYS A 21 -9.17 -10.71 6.69
N THR A 22 -7.87 -10.93 6.50
CA THR A 22 -7.12 -12.02 7.15
C THR A 22 -5.82 -11.57 7.80
N VAL A 23 -5.32 -10.39 7.42
CA VAL A 23 -4.04 -9.84 7.88
C VAL A 23 -4.28 -8.47 8.52
N PRO A 24 -3.74 -8.20 9.72
CA PRO A 24 -3.82 -6.89 10.34
C PRO A 24 -3.17 -5.82 9.45
N ALA A 25 -3.79 -4.64 9.33
CA ALA A 25 -3.28 -3.52 8.52
C ALA A 25 -1.83 -3.13 8.86
N SER A 26 -1.42 -3.26 10.12
CA SER A 26 -0.06 -2.99 10.60
C SER A 26 1.01 -3.93 10.00
N GLN A 27 0.61 -5.06 9.41
CA GLN A 27 1.51 -5.98 8.74
C GLN A 27 1.61 -5.75 7.22
N ILE A 28 0.82 -4.82 6.67
CA ILE A 28 0.76 -4.50 5.25
C ILE A 28 1.43 -3.13 5.02
N VAL A 29 2.37 -3.09 4.08
CA VAL A 29 3.06 -1.88 3.66
C VAL A 29 2.69 -1.57 2.21
N ALA A 30 2.03 -0.43 1.99
CA ALA A 30 1.70 0.08 0.67
C ALA A 30 2.86 0.95 0.16
N ILE A 31 3.54 0.49 -0.89
CA ILE A 31 4.61 1.24 -1.56
C ILE A 31 4.01 1.98 -2.76
N VAL A 32 4.11 3.31 -2.73
CA VAL A 32 3.43 4.20 -3.67
C VAL A 32 4.37 5.26 -4.21
N ARG A 33 4.16 5.67 -5.47
CA ARG A 33 4.91 6.79 -6.06
C ARG A 33 4.43 8.14 -5.52
N ASN A 34 3.11 8.31 -5.37
CA ASN A 34 2.49 9.54 -4.90
C ASN A 34 1.67 9.25 -3.62
N PRO A 35 2.19 9.62 -2.43
CA PRO A 35 1.49 9.44 -1.16
C PRO A 35 0.13 10.15 -1.08
N ALA A 36 -0.07 11.26 -1.79
CA ALA A 36 -1.35 11.97 -1.79
C ALA A 36 -2.48 11.11 -2.36
N LYS A 37 -2.18 10.22 -3.32
CA LYS A 37 -3.14 9.25 -3.87
C LYS A 37 -3.41 8.06 -2.94
N ALA A 38 -2.64 7.91 -1.88
CA ALA A 38 -2.71 6.80 -0.92
C ALA A 38 -3.35 7.20 0.42
N GLN A 39 -3.98 8.38 0.50
CA GLN A 39 -4.62 8.86 1.73
C GLN A 39 -5.65 7.89 2.31
N ALA A 40 -6.45 7.26 1.44
CA ALA A 40 -7.42 6.24 1.85
C ALA A 40 -6.73 5.04 2.55
N LEU A 41 -5.61 4.57 1.99
CA LEU A 41 -4.84 3.45 2.56
C LEU A 41 -4.28 3.79 3.95
N SER A 42 -3.80 5.02 4.15
CA SER A 42 -3.35 5.47 5.47
C SER A 42 -4.50 5.54 6.48
N GLN A 43 -5.70 5.95 6.05
CA GLN A 43 -6.89 6.01 6.91
C GLN A 43 -7.38 4.61 7.33
N GLU A 44 -7.15 3.60 6.51
CA GLU A 44 -7.39 2.18 6.82
C GLU A 44 -6.34 1.58 7.78
N GLY A 45 -5.36 2.38 8.22
CA GLY A 45 -4.33 1.98 9.18
C GLY A 45 -3.14 1.25 8.55
N LEU A 46 -3.01 1.27 7.21
CA LEU A 46 -1.84 0.72 6.53
C LEU A 46 -0.64 1.65 6.67
N VAL A 47 0.55 1.03 6.67
CA VAL A 47 1.80 1.77 6.56
C VAL A 47 2.03 2.14 5.10
N VAL A 48 2.02 3.43 4.78
CA VAL A 48 2.33 3.92 3.44
C VAL A 48 3.80 4.37 3.37
N ARG A 49 4.53 3.89 2.37
CA ARG A 49 5.91 4.31 2.06
C ARG A 49 5.99 4.85 0.64
N GLN A 50 6.69 5.96 0.49
CA GLN A 50 6.97 6.53 -0.82
C GLN A 50 8.21 5.86 -1.43
N ALA A 51 8.11 5.43 -2.68
CA ALA A 51 9.25 4.99 -3.49
C ALA A 51 8.92 5.15 -4.99
N ASP A 52 9.93 5.40 -5.81
CA ASP A 52 9.82 5.28 -7.26
C ASP A 52 10.54 4.04 -7.76
N TYR A 53 9.98 3.36 -8.76
CA TYR A 53 10.59 2.18 -9.36
C TYR A 53 11.92 2.47 -10.09
N THR A 54 12.16 3.73 -10.45
CA THR A 54 13.39 4.17 -11.11
C THR A 54 14.46 4.65 -10.13
N ASP A 55 14.16 4.69 -8.83
CA ASP A 55 15.08 5.12 -7.79
C ASP A 55 15.53 3.90 -6.98
N GLN A 56 16.76 3.47 -7.21
CA GLN A 56 17.36 2.36 -6.49
C GLN A 56 18.01 2.91 -5.22
N ALA A 57 17.33 2.70 -4.09
CA ALA A 57 17.84 2.99 -2.74
C ALA A 57 18.60 1.81 -2.13
#